data_AF-A0AA39UQK6-F1
#
_entry.id   AF-A0AA39UQK6-F1
#
_cell.length_a   1.000
_cell.length_b   1.000
_cell.length_c   1.000
_cell.angle_alpha   90.00
_cell.angle_beta   90.00
_cell.angle_gamma   90.00
#
_symmetry.space_group_name_H-M   'P 1'
#
loop_
_entity.id
_entity.type
_entity.pdbx_description
1 polymer ?
#
loop_
_entity_poly.entity_id
_entity_poly.type
_entity_poly.pdbx_seq_one_letter_code
_entity_poly.pdbx_strand_id
1 'polypeptide(L)' 'MSPAGSDWGVMELDLKLKGAEGMWIIGTSVMPFMPAGHSKAAVFVIAKRAVFFIDSSGI' A
#
# COMPACT_ATOMS: atom_id res chain seq x y z
N MET A 1 -1.43 -5.34 -3.02
CA MET A 1 -0.12 -4.88 -3.54
C MET A 1 0.46 -5.95 -4.46
N SER A 2 1.08 -5.55 -5.55
CA SER A 2 1.66 -6.45 -6.56
C SER A 2 2.91 -5.80 -7.16
N PRO A 3 3.85 -6.57 -7.76
CA PRO A 3 5.05 -6.01 -8.37
C PRO A 3 4.76 -5.02 -9.51
N ALA A 4 5.71 -4.14 -9.79
CA ALA A 4 5.59 -3.16 -10.87
C ALA A 4 5.44 -3.81 -12.24
N GLY A 5 4.48 -3.29 -13.01
CA GLY A 5 4.16 -3.81 -14.35
C GLY A 5 3.36 -5.11 -14.37
N SER A 6 2.92 -5.63 -13.22
CA SER A 6 1.98 -6.77 -13.21
C SER A 6 0.59 -6.37 -13.73
N ASP A 7 -0.03 -7.27 -14.48
CA ASP A 7 -1.38 -7.17 -15.05
C ASP A 7 -2.49 -7.45 -14.03
N TRP A 8 -2.13 -7.86 -12.81
CA TRP A 8 -3.02 -8.06 -11.67
C TRP A 8 -2.64 -7.14 -10.51
N GLY A 9 -3.58 -6.94 -9.58
CA GLY A 9 -3.38 -6.07 -8.43
C GLY A 9 -3.49 -4.57 -8.77
N VAL A 10 -4.01 -3.80 -7.82
CA VAL A 10 -4.40 -2.39 -8.04
C VAL A 10 -3.26 -1.40 -7.79
N MET A 11 -2.26 -1.78 -6.98
CA MET A 11 -1.24 -0.87 -6.48
C MET A 11 0.12 -1.55 -6.39
N GLU A 12 1.16 -0.72 -6.43
CA GLU A 12 2.55 -1.09 -6.34
C GLU A 12 2.99 -1.44 -4.90
N LEU A 13 4.23 -1.91 -4.73
CA LEU A 13 4.80 -2.26 -3.42
C LEU A 13 5.06 -1.02 -2.52
N ASP A 14 5.11 0.18 -3.09
CA ASP A 14 5.21 1.46 -2.39
C ASP A 14 3.83 2.10 -2.13
N LEU A 15 2.74 1.33 -2.31
CA LEU A 15 1.34 1.72 -2.11
C LEU A 15 0.79 2.73 -3.14
N LYS A 16 1.54 3.05 -4.20
CA LYS A 16 1.04 3.90 -5.30
C LYS A 16 0.00 3.18 -6.13
N LEU A 17 -1.06 3.92 -6.47
CA LEU A 17 -2.08 3.42 -7.38
C LEU A 17 -1.51 3.28 -8.79
N LYS A 18 -1.67 2.10 -9.40
CA LYS A 18 -1.25 1.89 -10.79
C LYS A 18 -2.08 2.77 -11.73
N GLY A 19 -1.41 3.45 -12.65
CA GLY A 19 -2.05 4.31 -13.65
C GLY A 19 -2.49 5.69 -13.14
N ALA A 20 -2.15 6.06 -11.91
CA ALA A 20 -2.36 7.40 -11.38
C ALA A 20 -1.06 7.97 -10.79
N GLU A 21 -0.90 9.28 -10.89
CA GLU A 21 0.25 10.00 -10.33
C GLU A 21 -0.14 10.66 -9.00
N GLY A 22 0.77 10.64 -8.02
CA GLY A 22 0.56 11.28 -6.73
C GLY A 22 -0.57 10.69 -5.86
N MET A 23 -1.01 9.46 -6.14
CA MET A 23 -2.10 8.81 -5.40
C MET A 23 -1.65 7.52 -4.71
N TRP A 24 -1.99 7.40 -3.43
CA TRP A 24 -1.74 6.21 -2.61
C TRP A 24 -3.03 5.68 -1.99
N ILE A 25 -3.09 4.37 -1.80
CA ILE A 25 -4.16 3.70 -1.05
C ILE A 25 -3.54 3.10 0.20
N ILE A 26 -4.12 3.39 1.37
CA ILE A 26 -3.60 2.94 2.67
C ILE A 26 -4.76 2.38 3.48
N GLY A 27 -4.64 1.14 3.93
CA GLY A 27 -5.68 0.49 4.73
C GLY A 27 -5.71 -1.01 4.53
N THR A 28 -6.82 -1.64 4.90
CA THR A 28 -6.98 -3.10 4.85
C THR A 28 -6.97 -3.65 3.42
N SER A 29 -7.48 -2.87 2.45
CA SER A 29 -7.61 -3.26 1.04
C SER A 29 -6.29 -3.48 0.31
N VAL A 30 -5.17 -3.00 0.87
CA VAL A 30 -3.85 -3.15 0.26
C VAL A 30 -3.24 -4.52 0.50
N MET A 31 -3.67 -5.20 1.57
CA MET A 31 -3.15 -6.49 2.00
C MET A 31 -3.53 -7.57 0.98
N PRO A 32 -2.57 -8.29 0.39
CA PRO A 32 -2.88 -9.39 -0.53
C PRO A 32 -3.66 -10.52 0.14
N PHE A 33 -3.42 -10.75 1.44
CA PHE A 33 -4.09 -11.74 2.26
C PHE A 33 -4.31 -11.19 3.67
N MET A 34 -5.34 -11.70 4.36
CA MET A 34 -5.57 -11.37 5.77
C MET A 34 -4.47 -11.98 6.65
N PRO A 35 -3.97 -11.25 7.67
CA PRO A 35 -3.16 -11.87 8.72
C PRO A 35 -4.01 -12.84 9.55
N ALA A 36 -3.36 -13.82 10.19
CA ALA A 36 -4.01 -14.69 11.17
C ALA A 36 -4.28 -13.92 12.48
N GLY A 37 -5.37 -13.13 12.50
CA GLY A 37 -5.78 -12.33 13.66
C GLY A 37 -6.53 -11.06 13.26
N HIS A 38 -6.71 -10.15 14.23
CA HIS A 38 -7.34 -8.86 13.95
C HIS A 38 -6.47 -7.97 13.07
N SER A 39 -7.05 -7.44 12.00
CA SER A 39 -6.35 -6.61 11.01
C SER A 39 -5.83 -5.28 11.56
N LYS A 40 -6.31 -4.81 12.72
CA LYS A 40 -5.94 -3.51 13.30
C LYS A 40 -4.42 -3.33 13.43
N ALA A 41 -3.72 -4.35 13.93
CA ALA A 41 -2.27 -4.27 14.11
C ALA A 41 -1.54 -4.18 12.76
N ALA A 42 -1.95 -4.99 11.78
CA ALA A 42 -1.37 -4.97 10.43
C ALA A 42 -1.61 -3.64 9.72
N VAL A 43 -2.84 -3.12 9.77
CA VAL A 43 -3.19 -1.82 9.17
C VAL A 43 -2.36 -0.69 9.78
N PHE A 44 -2.12 -0.70 11.10
CA PHE A 44 -1.30 0.31 11.76
C PHE A 44 0.17 0.27 11.31
N VAL A 45 0.74 -0.92 11.13
CA VAL A 45 2.11 -1.08 10.62
C VAL A 45 2.22 -0.60 9.16
N ILE A 46 1.24 -0.96 8.32
CA ILE A 46 1.17 -0.50 6.93
C ILE A 46 1.07 1.03 6.87
N ALA A 47 0.20 1.64 7.68
CA ALA A 47 0.06 3.09 7.75
C ALA A 47 1.36 3.78 8.17
N LYS A 48 2.07 3.25 9.18
CA LYS A 48 3.40 3.75 9.56
C LYS A 48 4.42 3.65 8.42
N ARG A 49 4.39 2.57 7.64
CA ARG A 49 5.27 2.42 6.48
C ARG A 49 4.91 3.40 5.36
N ALA A 50 3.64 3.68 5.15
CA ALA A 50 3.16 4.63 4.15
C ALA A 50 3.68 6.05 4.40
N VAL A 51 3.79 6.48 5.66
CA VAL A 51 4.37 7.79 6.02
C VAL A 51 5.77 7.95 5.42
N PHE A 52 6.61 6.92 5.51
CA PHE A 52 7.95 6.96 4.92
C PHE A 52 7.91 7.12 3.39
N PHE A 53 7.01 6.41 2.70
CA PHE A 53 6.92 6.50 1.25
C PHE A 53 6.43 7.87 0.78
N ILE A 54 5.40 8.41 1.45
CA ILE A 54 4.84 9.71 1.10
C ILE A 54 5.85 10.82 1.39
N ASP A 55 6.46 10.83 2.57
CA ASP A 55 7.46 11.84 2.94
C ASP A 55 8.67 11.82 1.99
N SER A 56 9.13 10.62 1.60
CA SER A 56 10.23 10.48 0.62
C SER A 56 9.89 10.91 -0.81
N SER A 57 8.60 11.12 -1.13
CA SER A 57 8.15 11.42 -2.49
C SER A 57 8.29 12.89 -2.88
N GLY A 58 8.57 13.78 -1.92
CA GLY A 58 8.91 15.18 -2.18
C GLY A 58 7.74 16.08 -2.60
N ILE A 59 6.50 15.60 -2.44
CA ILE A 59 5.25 16.37 -2.56
C ILE A 59 4.63 16.69 -1.21
#